data_AF-A0A0P7C489-F1
#
_entry.id   AF-A0A0P7C489-F1
#
_cell.length_a   1.000
_cell.length_b   1.000
_cell.length_c   1.000
_cell.angle_alpha   90.00
_cell.angle_beta   90.00
_cell.angle_gamma   90.00
#
_symmetry.space_group_name_H-M   'P 1'
#
loop_
_entity.id
_entity.type
_entity.pdbx_description
1 polymer ?
#
loop_
_entity_poly.entity_id
_entity_poly.type
_entity_poly.pdbx_seq_one_letter_code
_entity_poly.pdbx_strand_id
1 'polypeptide(L)'
;MLIDPSLLPTADEADLNAALSAINTELLRRITADDGLAALVRQTWPTAVAVLCDVVWGDYPTASADGVLLADDTTIDVDEHNAPNDWGEISDRVADLAAVDGAIAEDYEHGHLIRFDTPPAATTEPVVTMGSGTARS
;
A
#
# COMPACT_ATOMS: atom_id res chain seq x y z
N MET A 1 -33.11 13.70 -33.71
CA MET A 1 -33.34 12.32 -33.27
C MET A 1 -33.15 12.32 -31.76
N LEU A 2 -34.22 12.15 -30.97
CA LEU A 2 -34.11 11.89 -29.54
C LEU A 2 -33.79 10.39 -29.38
N ILE A 3 -32.77 10.04 -28.60
CA ILE A 3 -32.54 8.64 -28.23
C ILE A 3 -33.70 8.22 -27.33
N ASP A 4 -34.34 7.09 -27.63
CA ASP A 4 -35.35 6.49 -26.78
C ASP A 4 -34.68 5.92 -25.53
N PRO A 5 -34.96 6.45 -24.32
CA PRO A 5 -34.36 5.98 -23.08
C PRO A 5 -34.67 4.50 -22.78
N SER A 6 -35.73 3.94 -23.36
CA SER A 6 -36.09 2.53 -23.19
C SER A 6 -35.23 1.55 -24.01
N LEU A 7 -34.37 2.08 -24.89
CA LEU A 7 -33.36 1.32 -25.63
C LEU A 7 -31.97 1.42 -24.99
N LEU A 8 -31.81 2.18 -23.90
CA LEU A 8 -30.57 2.20 -23.15
C LEU A 8 -30.43 0.86 -22.43
N PRO A 9 -29.30 0.15 -22.56
CA PRO A 9 -29.07 -1.07 -21.81
C PRO A 9 -29.21 -0.76 -20.32
N THR A 10 -30.05 -1.54 -19.64
CA THR A 10 -30.19 -1.46 -18.19
C THR A 10 -28.98 -2.18 -17.60
N ALA A 11 -28.08 -1.44 -16.97
CA ALA A 11 -27.03 -2.06 -16.15
C ALA A 11 -27.72 -2.81 -15.02
N ASP A 12 -27.41 -4.10 -14.86
CA ASP A 12 -27.87 -4.83 -13.69
C ASP A 12 -26.94 -4.55 -12.49
N GLU A 13 -27.30 -5.08 -11.33
CA GLU A 13 -26.52 -4.91 -10.10
C GLU A 13 -25.10 -5.49 -10.23
N ALA A 14 -24.92 -6.56 -11.02
CA ALA A 14 -23.62 -7.16 -11.25
C ALA A 14 -22.72 -6.25 -12.10
N ASP A 15 -23.28 -5.59 -13.11
CA ASP A 15 -22.56 -4.59 -13.92
C ASP A 15 -22.10 -3.40 -13.06
N LEU A 16 -22.95 -2.92 -12.15
CA LEU A 16 -22.61 -1.84 -11.22
C LEU A 16 -21.52 -2.26 -10.23
N ASN A 17 -21.64 -3.45 -9.64
CA ASN A 17 -20.64 -3.98 -8.70
C ASN A 17 -19.30 -4.22 -9.39
N ALA A 18 -19.30 -4.73 -10.63
CA ALA A 18 -18.07 -4.90 -11.42
C ALA A 18 -17.41 -3.56 -11.75
N ALA A 19 -18.18 -2.54 -12.11
CA ALA A 19 -17.66 -1.20 -12.36
C ALA A 19 -17.06 -0.57 -11.09
N LEU A 20 -17.74 -0.69 -9.94
CA LEU A 20 -17.24 -0.22 -8.64
C LEU A 20 -15.94 -0.94 -8.24
N SER A 21 -15.91 -2.28 -8.38
CA SER A 21 -14.72 -3.09 -8.10
C SER A 21 -13.54 -2.69 -8.98
N ALA A 22 -13.77 -2.42 -10.27
CA ALA A 22 -12.72 -1.97 -11.18
C ALA A 22 -12.19 -0.57 -10.81
N ILE A 23 -13.06 0.35 -10.40
CA ILE A 23 -12.68 1.69 -9.92
C ILE A 23 -11.85 1.56 -8.63
N ASN A 24 -12.30 0.76 -7.66
CA ASN A 24 -11.57 0.51 -6.42
C ASN A 24 -10.19 -0.10 -6.70
N THR A 25 -10.11 -1.04 -7.64
CA THR A 25 -8.84 -1.66 -8.04
C THR A 25 -7.87 -0.63 -8.64
N GLU A 26 -8.35 0.26 -9.52
CA GLU A 26 -7.50 1.29 -10.13
C GLU A 26 -7.13 2.41 -9.12
N LEU A 27 -8.02 2.76 -8.20
CA LEU A 27 -7.71 3.68 -7.09
C LEU A 27 -6.62 3.09 -6.20
N LEU A 28 -6.78 1.83 -5.79
CA LEU A 28 -5.78 1.09 -5.02
C LEU A 28 -4.44 1.07 -5.76
N ARG A 29 -4.43 0.68 -7.04
CA ARG A 29 -3.22 0.63 -7.87
C ARG A 29 -2.51 1.98 -7.93
N ARG A 30 -3.24 3.08 -8.07
CA ARG A 30 -2.65 4.43 -8.12
C ARG A 30 -2.04 4.85 -6.79
N ILE A 31 -2.69 4.49 -5.67
CA ILE A 31 -2.19 4.81 -4.33
C ILE A 31 -0.96 3.97 -3.98
N THR A 32 -0.83 2.75 -4.51
CA THR A 32 0.27 1.82 -4.19
C THR A 32 1.46 1.85 -5.15
N ALA A 33 1.30 2.22 -6.43
CA ALA A 33 2.26 1.83 -7.47
C ALA A 33 3.62 2.55 -7.52
N ASP A 34 3.78 3.87 -7.29
CA ASP A 34 5.04 4.51 -7.72
C ASP A 34 5.69 5.51 -6.74
N ASP A 35 4.92 6.19 -5.90
CA ASP A 35 5.43 7.05 -4.80
C ASP A 35 4.44 6.97 -3.63
N GLY A 36 3.90 5.76 -3.45
CA GLY A 36 2.74 5.44 -2.64
C GLY A 36 3.02 5.40 -1.15
N LEU A 37 2.06 4.84 -0.41
CA LEU A 37 2.21 4.56 1.02
C LEU A 37 3.48 3.74 1.33
N ALA A 38 3.80 2.75 0.49
CA ALA A 38 4.98 1.90 0.66
C ALA A 38 6.30 2.68 0.59
N ALA A 39 6.41 3.65 -0.33
CA ALA A 39 7.62 4.45 -0.47
C ALA A 39 7.83 5.35 0.76
N LEU A 40 6.77 6.02 1.24
CA LEU A 40 6.80 6.85 2.46
C LEU A 40 7.26 6.05 3.68
N VAL A 41 6.64 4.90 3.91
CA VAL A 41 6.95 4.06 5.08
C VAL A 41 8.39 3.53 5.00
N ARG A 42 8.85 3.15 3.80
CA ARG A 42 10.22 2.66 3.58
C ARG A 42 11.31 3.73 3.67
N GLN A 43 10.98 5.02 3.70
CA GLN A 43 11.96 6.07 4.01
C GLN A 43 12.47 5.95 5.44
N THR A 44 11.59 5.60 6.38
CA THR A 44 11.93 5.41 7.80
C THR A 44 12.29 3.95 8.09
N TRP A 45 11.54 3.01 7.51
CA TRP A 45 11.72 1.56 7.74
C TRP A 45 11.94 0.82 6.42
N PRO A 46 13.18 0.74 5.91
CA PRO A 46 13.46 0.21 4.57
C PRO A 46 12.99 -1.23 4.33
N THR A 47 12.85 -2.03 5.38
CA THR A 47 12.41 -3.44 5.33
C THR A 47 10.91 -3.60 5.56
N ALA A 48 10.13 -2.51 5.62
CA ALA A 48 8.70 -2.57 5.83
C ALA A 48 7.98 -3.34 4.72
N VAL A 49 7.12 -4.29 5.14
CA VAL A 49 6.28 -5.13 4.28
C VAL A 49 4.79 -4.84 4.45
N ALA A 50 4.39 -4.17 5.54
CA ALA A 50 3.02 -3.67 5.70
C ALA A 50 2.95 -2.49 6.67
N VAL A 51 1.85 -1.74 6.61
CA VAL A 51 1.40 -0.84 7.68
C VAL A 51 0.30 -1.53 8.46
N LEU A 52 0.41 -1.51 9.79
CA LEU A 52 -0.61 -1.97 10.71
C LEU A 52 -1.67 -0.88 10.85
N CYS A 53 -2.93 -1.29 10.88
CA CYS A 53 -4.07 -0.40 10.87
C CYS A 53 -5.00 -0.68 12.06
N ASP A 54 -5.35 0.37 12.80
CA ASP A 54 -6.54 0.32 13.66
C ASP A 54 -7.76 0.68 12.81
N VAL A 55 -8.76 -0.19 12.77
CA VAL A 55 -9.92 -0.07 11.86
C VAL A 55 -11.23 -0.10 12.64
N VAL A 56 -12.06 0.90 12.38
CA VAL A 56 -13.44 0.96 12.87
C VAL A 56 -14.39 0.67 11.71
N TRP A 57 -14.99 -0.51 11.74
CA TRP A 57 -15.97 -0.94 10.74
C TRP A 57 -17.36 -0.33 11.01
N GLY A 58 -17.94 0.31 9.99
CA GLY A 58 -19.27 0.91 10.02
C GLY A 58 -19.76 1.21 8.60
N ASP A 59 -20.83 2.02 8.47
CA ASP A 59 -21.36 2.42 7.14
C ASP A 59 -20.32 3.17 6.29
N TYR A 60 -19.36 3.82 6.96
CA TYR A 60 -18.18 4.44 6.39
C TYR A 60 -16.96 3.99 7.20
N PRO A 61 -16.25 2.94 6.77
CA PRO A 61 -15.10 2.43 7.52
C PRO A 61 -14.01 3.50 7.61
N THR A 62 -13.39 3.57 8.78
CA THR A 62 -12.26 4.47 9.03
C THR A 62 -11.07 3.66 9.52
N ALA A 63 -9.87 3.99 9.06
CA ALA A 63 -8.65 3.40 9.57
C ALA A 63 -7.61 4.47 9.93
N SER A 64 -6.74 4.13 10.88
CA SER A 64 -5.57 4.91 11.23
C SER A 64 -4.31 4.03 11.17
N ALA A 65 -3.17 4.63 10.83
CA ALA A 65 -1.89 3.94 10.89
C ALA A 65 -1.47 3.79 12.37
N ASP A 66 -1.29 2.55 12.81
CA ASP A 66 -0.96 2.20 14.20
C ASP A 66 0.48 1.67 14.34
N GLY A 67 1.06 1.19 13.24
CA GLY A 67 2.41 0.66 13.26
C GLY A 67 2.89 0.15 11.91
N VAL A 68 4.04 -0.52 11.93
CA VAL A 68 4.69 -1.06 10.74
C VAL A 68 5.15 -2.49 10.99
N LEU A 69 4.88 -3.38 10.03
CA LEU A 69 5.40 -4.74 10.00
C LEU A 69 6.64 -4.80 9.11
N LEU A 70 7.74 -5.34 9.65
CA LEU A 70 9.00 -5.53 8.95
C LEU A 70 9.10 -6.93 8.31
N ALA A 71 10.01 -7.07 7.33
CA ALA A 71 10.24 -8.33 6.63
C ALA A 71 10.76 -9.48 7.51
N ASP A 72 11.27 -9.19 8.71
CA ASP A 72 11.69 -10.17 9.70
C ASP A 72 10.60 -10.51 10.72
N ASP A 73 9.35 -10.13 10.44
CA ASP A 73 8.16 -10.35 11.26
C ASP A 73 8.12 -9.49 12.54
N THR A 74 9.04 -8.53 12.67
CA THR A 74 9.00 -7.57 13.78
C THR A 74 7.93 -6.51 13.52
N THR A 75 7.09 -6.25 14.53
CA THR A 75 6.19 -5.09 14.54
C THR A 75 6.82 -3.91 15.27
N ILE A 76 6.58 -2.71 14.73
CA ILE A 76 6.93 -1.44 15.38
C ILE A 76 5.63 -0.68 15.60
N ASP A 77 5.24 -0.53 16.86
CA ASP A 77 4.11 0.30 17.26
C ASP A 77 4.51 1.76 17.16
N VAL A 78 3.67 2.58 16.54
CA VAL A 78 3.96 3.99 16.31
C VAL A 78 2.92 4.85 17.01
N ASP A 79 3.38 5.68 17.93
CA ASP A 79 2.58 6.60 18.73
C ASP A 79 3.10 8.05 18.62
N GLU A 80 2.45 8.97 19.34
CA GLU A 80 2.79 10.40 19.34
C GLU A 80 4.24 10.70 19.82
N HIS A 81 4.92 9.77 20.49
CA HIS A 81 6.25 9.95 21.03
C HIS A 81 7.36 9.47 20.09
N ASN A 82 7.06 8.53 19.19
CA ASN A 82 8.03 7.91 18.28
C ASN A 82 7.69 8.08 16.79
N ALA A 83 6.56 8.71 16.47
CA ALA A 83 6.12 8.93 15.10
C ALA A 83 7.16 9.71 14.28
N PRO A 84 7.51 9.23 13.07
CA PRO A 84 8.33 10.00 12.13
C PRO A 84 7.58 11.25 11.65
N ASN A 85 8.32 12.23 11.14
CA ASN A 85 7.74 13.50 10.68
C ASN A 85 6.64 13.31 9.61
N ASP A 86 6.77 12.27 8.79
CA ASP A 86 5.85 11.99 7.69
C ASP A 86 4.67 11.08 8.10
N TRP A 87 4.55 10.75 9.40
CA TRP A 87 3.50 9.85 9.90
C TRP A 87 2.08 10.40 9.68
N GLY A 88 1.92 11.73 9.69
CA GLY A 88 0.65 12.37 9.34
C GLY A 88 0.22 12.05 7.92
N GLU A 89 1.14 12.14 6.95
CA GLU A 89 0.85 11.79 5.55
C GLU A 89 0.58 10.29 5.38
N ILE A 90 1.32 9.44 6.10
CA ILE A 90 1.08 8.00 6.14
C ILE A 90 -0.35 7.71 6.65
N SER A 91 -0.75 8.37 7.75
CA SER A 91 -2.07 8.19 8.36
C SER A 91 -3.20 8.65 7.44
N ASP A 92 -3.05 9.81 6.78
CA ASP A 92 -4.03 10.31 5.81
C ASP A 92 -4.23 9.32 4.65
N ARG A 93 -3.14 8.75 4.12
CA ARG A 93 -3.21 7.74 3.05
C ARG A 93 -3.84 6.42 3.52
N VAL A 94 -3.62 6.01 4.76
CA VAL A 94 -4.31 4.83 5.34
C VAL A 94 -5.81 5.08 5.47
N ALA A 95 -6.21 6.27 5.90
CA ALA A 95 -7.62 6.65 6.00
C ALA A 95 -8.31 6.64 4.62
N ASP A 96 -7.65 7.17 3.59
CA ASP A 96 -8.16 7.12 2.20
C ASP A 96 -8.32 5.69 1.69
N LEU A 97 -7.39 4.79 2.05
CA LEU A 97 -7.45 3.37 1.66
C LEU A 97 -8.55 2.61 2.41
N ALA A 98 -8.92 3.00 3.62
CA ALA A 98 -10.02 2.38 4.36
C ALA A 98 -11.37 2.51 3.61
N ALA A 99 -11.54 3.59 2.84
CA ALA A 99 -12.73 3.80 2.02
C ALA A 99 -12.78 2.91 0.76
N VAL A 100 -11.68 2.19 0.45
CA VAL A 100 -11.57 1.32 -0.72
C VAL A 100 -11.71 -0.13 -0.27
N ASP A 101 -12.79 -0.78 -0.73
CA ASP A 101 -13.06 -2.18 -0.40
C ASP A 101 -11.89 -3.09 -0.82
N GLY A 102 -11.46 -3.96 0.11
CA GLY A 102 -10.36 -4.89 -0.09
C GLY A 102 -8.94 -4.31 0.04
N ALA A 103 -8.77 -3.02 0.32
CA ALA A 103 -7.44 -2.42 0.51
C ALA A 103 -6.77 -2.83 1.82
N ILE A 104 -7.56 -3.02 2.88
CA ILE A 104 -7.09 -3.47 4.19
C ILE A 104 -7.38 -4.96 4.32
N ALA A 105 -6.32 -5.75 4.52
CA ALA A 105 -6.42 -7.19 4.75
C ALA A 105 -6.52 -7.49 6.24
N GLU A 106 -7.23 -8.57 6.59
CA GLU A 106 -7.19 -9.16 7.92
C GLU A 106 -6.04 -10.19 7.98
N ASP A 107 -5.17 -10.03 8.96
CA ASP A 107 -4.09 -10.95 9.29
C ASP A 107 -4.30 -11.53 10.68
N TYR A 108 -4.23 -12.86 10.79
CA TYR A 108 -4.58 -13.54 12.04
C TYR A 108 -3.54 -13.30 13.16
N GLU A 109 -2.31 -12.95 12.80
CA GLU A 109 -1.20 -12.77 13.73
C GLU A 109 -1.05 -11.30 14.12
N HIS A 110 -1.20 -10.39 13.16
CA HIS A 110 -0.90 -8.97 13.33
C HIS A 110 -2.13 -8.05 13.28
N GLY A 111 -3.32 -8.57 12.97
CA GLY A 111 -4.55 -7.77 12.84
C GLY A 111 -4.75 -7.17 11.45
N HIS A 112 -5.35 -5.99 11.37
CA HIS A 112 -5.63 -5.36 10.09
C HIS A 112 -4.38 -4.67 9.53
N LEU A 113 -4.09 -4.88 8.25
CA LEU A 113 -2.89 -4.33 7.63
C LEU A 113 -3.03 -4.07 6.13
N ILE A 114 -2.22 -3.13 5.63
CA ILE A 114 -2.04 -2.88 4.20
C ILE A 114 -0.69 -3.45 3.79
N ARG A 115 -0.70 -4.55 3.02
CA ARG A 115 0.53 -5.18 2.52
C ARG A 115 1.12 -4.38 1.38
N PHE A 116 2.44 -4.28 1.38
CA PHE A 116 3.20 -3.74 0.27
C PHE A 116 3.68 -4.86 -0.63
N ASP A 117 3.79 -4.55 -1.92
CA ASP A 117 4.53 -5.41 -2.84
C ASP A 117 5.97 -5.54 -2.34
N THR A 118 6.49 -6.77 -2.37
CA THR A 118 7.88 -7.04 -2.01
C THR A 118 8.77 -6.20 -2.92
N PRO A 119 9.65 -5.34 -2.38
CA PRO A 119 10.54 -4.57 -3.23
C PRO A 119 11.38 -5.56 -4.05
N PRO A 120 11.66 -5.29 -5.33
CA PRO A 120 12.54 -6.15 -6.11
C PRO A 120 13.86 -6.27 -5.33
N ALA A 121 14.26 -7.51 -5.05
CA ALA A 121 15.52 -7.77 -4.34
C ALA A 121 16.61 -6.96 -5.04
N ALA A 122 17.31 -6.12 -4.28
CA ALA A 122 18.44 -5.36 -4.81
C ALA A 122 19.38 -6.37 -5.47
N THR A 123 19.38 -6.38 -6.81
CA THR A 123 20.29 -7.24 -7.56
C THR A 123 21.66 -6.74 -7.19
N THR A 124 22.38 -7.51 -6.38
CA THR A 124 23.77 -7.20 -6.05
C THR A 124 24.51 -7.28 -7.38
N GLU A 125 24.80 -6.14 -7.99
CA GLU A 125 25.66 -6.12 -9.16
C GLU A 125 26.96 -6.84 -8.77
N PRO A 126 27.46 -7.78 -9.58
CA PRO A 126 28.68 -8.49 -9.24
C PRO A 126 29.80 -7.46 -9.13
N VAL A 127 30.41 -7.36 -7.94
CA VAL A 127 31.63 -6.59 -7.71
C VAL A 127 32.71 -7.10 -8.67
N VAL A 128 32.93 -6.37 -9.75
CA VAL A 128 34.08 -6.60 -10.62
C VAL A 128 35.31 -6.15 -9.83
N THR A 129 35.96 -7.11 -9.19
CA THR A 129 37.27 -6.87 -8.57
C THR A 129 38.27 -6.61 -9.69
N MET A 130 38.48 -5.34 -10.02
CA MET A 130 39.61 -4.90 -10.85
C MET A 130 40.89 -5.06 -10.03
N GLY A 131 41.47 -6.26 -10.09
CA GLY A 131 42.76 -6.56 -9.48
C GLY A 131 43.85 -5.62 -10.01
N SER A 132 44.55 -4.96 -9.10
CA SER A 132 45.76 -4.20 -9.39
C SER A 132 46.84 -5.11 -9.98
N GLY A 133 47.36 -4.73 -11.14
CA GLY A 133 48.54 -5.32 -11.76
C GLY A 133 49.54 -4.24 -12.15
N THR A 134 50.34 -3.79 -11.19
CA THR A 134 51.54 -2.98 -11.43
C THR A 134 52.57 -3.84 -12.15
N ALA A 135 53.03 -3.44 -13.34
CA ALA A 135 54.26 -3.95 -13.93
C ALA A 135 55.03 -2.83 -14.65
N ARG A 136 56.12 -2.41 -14.01
CA ARG A 136 57.23 -1.67 -14.62
C ARG A 136 57.89 -2.55 -15.70
N SER A 137 58.27 -1.95 -16.81
CA SER A 137 59.54 -2.19 -17.52
C SER A 137 59.87 -0.99 -18.38
#